data_AF-A0A8T4NX23-F1
#
_entry.id   AF-A0A8T4NX23-F1
#
_cell.length_a   1.000
_cell.length_b   1.000
_cell.length_c   1.000
_cell.angle_alpha   90.00
_cell.angle_beta   90.00
_cell.angle_gamma   90.00
#
_symmetry.space_group_name_H-M   'P 1'
#
loop_
_entity.id
_entity.type
_entity.pdbx_description
1 polymer ?
#
loop_
_entity_poly.entity_id
_entity_poly.type
_entity_poly.pdbx_seq_one_letter_code
_entity_poly.pdbx_strand_id
1 'polypeptide(L)'
;MKKFIYLKLARIYEKKGMFFDAAKSYSNAAIYSLKDAEKGSFCVKECESLISGGFFEHVDKTIQKGYANMTSEERAWIYNKIKELYRKQAENYESQLKRSNAVRVYEKMLELRLSDFEKKEIKERLMGLYEKLGKKKEYMISGQNGQRRKTPWIK
;
A
#
# COMPACT_ATOMS: atom_id res chain seq x y z
N MET A 1 24.10 -11.37 -12.81
CA MET A 1 24.75 -11.10 -11.51
C MET A 1 24.15 -9.91 -10.76
N LYS A 2 23.95 -8.73 -11.38
CA LYS A 2 23.42 -7.51 -10.73
C LYS A 2 22.07 -7.69 -10.02
N LYS A 3 21.09 -8.39 -10.62
CA LYS A 3 19.78 -8.73 -10.00
C LYS A 3 19.94 -9.33 -8.60
N PHE A 4 20.83 -10.32 -8.46
CA PHE A 4 21.04 -11.02 -7.19
C PHE A 4 21.58 -10.12 -6.08
N ILE A 5 22.44 -9.16 -6.42
CA ILE A 5 22.97 -8.17 -5.47
C ILE A 5 21.84 -7.29 -4.93
N TYR A 6 21.00 -6.75 -5.83
CA TYR A 6 19.87 -5.92 -5.41
C TYR A 6 18.85 -6.68 -4.56
N LEU A 7 18.60 -7.97 -4.83
CA LEU A 7 17.72 -8.78 -3.99
C LEU A 7 18.30 -9.02 -2.60
N LYS A 8 19.62 -9.21 -2.48
CA LYS A 8 20.28 -9.30 -1.18
C LYS A 8 20.19 -7.98 -0.43
N LEU A 9 20.43 -6.85 -1.10
CA LEU A 9 20.32 -5.52 -0.50
C LEU A 9 18.89 -5.24 -0.02
N ALA A 10 17.88 -5.53 -0.84
CA ALA A 10 16.47 -5.35 -0.49
C ALA A 10 16.12 -6.06 0.82
N ARG A 11 16.51 -7.33 0.96
CA ARG A 11 16.30 -8.11 2.19
C ARG A 11 17.01 -7.54 3.41
N ILE A 12 18.22 -7.01 3.24
CA ILE A 12 18.95 -6.36 4.34
C ILE A 12 18.23 -5.08 4.77
N TYR A 13 17.76 -4.28 3.82
CA TYR A 13 17.03 -3.06 4.09
C TYR A 13 15.68 -3.32 4.76
N GLU A 14 14.91 -4.31 4.30
CA GLU A 14 13.67 -4.75 4.96
C GLU A 14 13.90 -5.11 6.43
N LYS A 15 14.93 -5.93 6.71
CA LYS A 15 15.26 -6.34 8.09
C LYS A 15 15.65 -5.18 8.99
N LYS A 16 16.21 -4.11 8.42
CA LYS A 16 16.57 -2.88 9.15
C LYS A 16 15.42 -1.86 9.23
N GLY A 17 14.26 -2.16 8.64
CA GLY A 17 13.14 -1.21 8.54
C GLY A 17 13.38 -0.06 7.55
N MET A 18 14.40 -0.16 6.68
CA MET A 18 14.72 0.82 5.64
C MET A 18 13.88 0.58 4.39
N PHE A 19 12.56 0.70 4.53
CA PHE A 19 11.61 0.26 3.51
C PHE A 19 11.72 1.00 2.18
N PHE A 20 12.08 2.29 2.19
CA PHE A 20 12.24 3.05 0.96
C PHE A 20 13.43 2.57 0.12
N ASP A 21 14.56 2.25 0.78
CA ASP A 21 15.75 1.72 0.10
C ASP A 21 15.56 0.26 -0.34
N ALA A 22 14.76 -0.51 0.40
CA ALA A 22 14.30 -1.82 -0.04
C ALA A 22 13.49 -1.71 -1.34
N ALA A 23 12.52 -0.78 -1.40
CA ALA A 23 11.72 -0.52 -2.59
C ALA A 23 12.59 -0.16 -3.81
N LYS A 24 13.54 0.77 -3.65
CA LYS A 24 14.52 1.10 -4.71
C LYS A 24 15.30 -0.11 -5.19
N SER A 25 15.72 -0.97 -4.26
CA SER A 25 16.46 -2.19 -4.57
C SER A 25 15.60 -3.17 -5.38
N TYR A 26 14.32 -3.35 -5.04
CA TYR A 26 13.39 -4.14 -5.87
C TYR A 26 13.15 -3.53 -7.24
N SER A 27 13.02 -2.21 -7.34
CA SER A 27 12.89 -1.52 -8.63
C SER A 27 14.09 -1.78 -9.53
N ASN A 28 15.31 -1.71 -8.97
CA ASN A 28 16.54 -2.04 -9.69
C ASN A 28 16.59 -3.53 -10.06
N ALA A 29 16.16 -4.43 -9.18
CA ALA A 29 16.06 -5.85 -9.50
C ALA A 29 15.11 -6.12 -10.68
N ALA A 30 13.98 -5.40 -10.75
CA ALA A 30 13.04 -5.46 -11.87
C ALA A 30 13.68 -5.01 -13.20
N ILE A 31 14.46 -3.93 -13.19
CA ILE A 31 15.19 -3.44 -14.39
C ILE A 31 16.14 -4.52 -14.93
N TYR A 32 16.83 -5.25 -14.05
CA TYR A 32 17.76 -6.32 -14.43
C TYR A 32 17.09 -7.69 -14.63
N SER A 33 15.76 -7.76 -14.63
CA SER A 33 15.02 -9.01 -14.84
C SER A 33 14.67 -9.19 -16.31
N LEU A 34 14.96 -10.39 -16.84
CA LEU A 34 14.70 -10.73 -18.23
C LEU A 34 13.25 -11.16 -18.46
N LYS A 35 12.62 -11.79 -17.47
CA LYS A 35 11.25 -12.31 -17.55
C LYS A 35 10.26 -11.26 -17.05
N ASP A 36 9.22 -10.98 -17.82
CA ASP A 36 8.21 -9.98 -17.43
C ASP A 36 7.39 -10.42 -16.21
N ALA A 37 7.15 -11.73 -16.05
CA ALA A 37 6.55 -12.29 -14.84
C ALA A 37 7.36 -11.99 -13.55
N GLU A 38 8.70 -11.98 -13.65
CA GLU A 38 9.57 -11.60 -12.52
C GLU A 38 9.44 -10.10 -12.22
N LYS A 39 9.32 -9.25 -13.26
CA LYS A 39 9.12 -7.80 -13.08
C LYS A 39 7.81 -7.51 -12.34
N GLY A 40 6.74 -8.25 -12.64
CA GLY A 40 5.47 -8.16 -11.90
C GLY A 40 5.64 -8.50 -10.42
N SER A 41 6.37 -9.58 -10.13
CA SER A 41 6.66 -9.97 -8.75
C SER A 41 7.51 -8.93 -8.01
N PHE A 42 8.49 -8.32 -8.66
CA PHE A 42 9.30 -7.25 -8.06
C PHE A 42 8.54 -5.93 -7.90
N CYS A 43 7.62 -5.62 -8.80
CA CYS A 43 6.70 -4.49 -8.63
C CYS A 43 5.83 -4.65 -7.37
N VAL A 44 5.31 -5.86 -7.13
CA VAL A 44 4.55 -6.17 -5.90
C VAL A 44 5.43 -6.01 -4.67
N LYS A 45 6.67 -6.50 -4.70
CA LYS A 45 7.63 -6.36 -3.59
C LYS A 45 8.05 -4.92 -3.31
N GLU A 46 8.20 -4.12 -4.37
CA GLU A 46 8.43 -2.67 -4.28
C GLU A 46 7.25 -1.99 -3.58
N CYS A 47 6.02 -2.28 -4.01
CA CYS A 47 4.80 -1.76 -3.39
C CYS A 47 4.64 -2.21 -1.93
N GLU A 48 4.91 -3.48 -1.62
CA GLU A 48 4.89 -4.03 -0.26
C GLU A 48 5.82 -3.25 0.67
N SER A 49 7.04 -2.96 0.20
CA SER A 49 8.01 -2.17 0.95
C SER A 49 7.49 -0.75 1.18
N LEU A 50 7.00 -0.07 0.13
CA LEU A 50 6.45 1.28 0.24
C LEU A 50 5.26 1.37 1.21
N ILE A 51 4.30 0.43 1.11
CA ILE A 51 3.13 0.33 1.99
C ILE A 51 3.56 0.09 3.45
N SER A 52 4.53 -0.81 3.65
CA SER A 52 5.07 -1.11 4.99
C SER A 52 5.75 0.11 5.61
N GLY A 53 6.44 0.91 4.79
CA GLY A 53 7.07 2.17 5.20
C GLY A 53 6.10 3.36 5.31
N GLY A 54 4.85 3.23 4.88
CA GLY A 54 3.86 4.31 4.88
C GLY A 54 4.03 5.34 3.75
N PHE A 55 4.83 5.02 2.72
CA PHE A 55 5.14 5.85 1.55
C PHE A 55 4.08 5.69 0.45
N PHE A 56 2.81 5.93 0.79
CA PHE A 56 1.67 5.63 -0.09
C PHE A 56 1.67 6.46 -1.38
N GLU A 57 2.19 7.68 -1.33
CA GLU A 57 2.35 8.59 -2.47
C GLU A 57 3.23 8.04 -3.60
N HIS A 58 4.11 7.08 -3.30
CA HIS A 58 4.98 6.44 -4.27
C HIS A 58 4.34 5.18 -4.88
N VAL A 59 3.36 4.57 -4.23
CA VAL A 59 2.76 3.30 -4.64
C VAL A 59 2.08 3.42 -6.00
N ASP A 60 1.27 4.46 -6.22
CA ASP A 60 0.57 4.65 -7.50
C ASP A 60 1.54 4.83 -8.67
N LYS A 61 2.64 5.56 -8.45
CA LYS A 61 3.69 5.75 -9.45
C LYS A 61 4.38 4.44 -9.79
N THR A 62 4.70 3.63 -8.78
CA THR A 62 5.30 2.30 -8.97
C THR A 62 4.35 1.38 -9.73
N ILE A 63 3.05 1.37 -9.43
CA ILE A 63 2.04 0.59 -10.15
C ILE A 63 2.00 0.97 -11.63
N GLN A 64 1.89 2.27 -11.92
CA GLN A 64 1.85 2.78 -13.29
C GLN A 64 3.11 2.41 -14.07
N LYS A 65 4.28 2.52 -13.44
CA LYS A 65 5.56 2.08 -14.01
C LYS A 65 5.57 0.57 -14.30
N GLY A 66 5.06 -0.24 -13.37
CA GLY A 66 4.98 -1.70 -13.53
C GLY A 66 4.10 -2.11 -14.70
N TYR A 67 2.99 -1.41 -14.93
CA TYR A 67 1.98 -1.79 -15.93
C TYR A 67 2.42 -1.62 -17.39
N ALA A 68 3.47 -0.84 -17.66
CA ALA A 68 3.84 -0.44 -19.02
C ALA A 68 3.94 -1.61 -20.02
N ASN A 69 4.45 -2.76 -19.59
CA ASN A 69 4.68 -3.94 -20.44
C ASN A 69 3.87 -5.18 -20.02
N MET A 70 2.82 -5.01 -19.21
CA MET A 70 2.03 -6.11 -18.66
C MET A 70 0.67 -6.24 -19.32
N THR A 71 0.21 -7.48 -19.44
CA THR A 71 -1.13 -7.83 -19.92
C THR A 71 -2.22 -7.39 -18.94
N SER A 72 -3.47 -7.36 -19.40
CA SER A 72 -4.62 -7.01 -18.54
C SER A 72 -4.76 -7.94 -17.34
N GLU A 73 -4.52 -9.24 -17.54
CA GLU A 73 -4.60 -10.26 -16.48
C GLU A 73 -3.51 -10.06 -15.41
N GLU A 74 -2.27 -9.81 -15.82
CA GLU A 74 -1.16 -9.53 -14.90
C GLU A 74 -1.40 -8.25 -14.10
N ARG A 75 -1.93 -7.20 -14.75
CA ARG A 75 -2.29 -5.95 -14.07
C ARG A 75 -3.37 -6.21 -13.00
N ALA A 76 -4.39 -6.98 -13.33
CA ALA A 76 -5.43 -7.36 -12.37
C ALA A 76 -4.86 -8.17 -11.19
N TRP A 77 -3.93 -9.10 -11.47
CA TRP A 77 -3.24 -9.88 -10.44
C TRP A 77 -2.42 -8.99 -9.50
N ILE A 78 -1.59 -8.08 -10.04
CA ILE A 78 -0.81 -7.12 -9.23
C ILE A 78 -1.74 -6.25 -8.38
N TYR A 79 -2.81 -5.73 -8.98
CA TYR A 79 -3.74 -4.87 -8.28
C TYR A 79 -4.39 -5.58 -7.08
N ASN A 80 -4.84 -6.83 -7.28
CA ASN A 80 -5.40 -7.64 -6.21
C ASN A 80 -4.39 -7.91 -5.10
N LYS A 81 -3.12 -8.17 -5.45
CA LYS A 81 -2.04 -8.32 -4.47
C LYS A 81 -1.81 -7.04 -3.67
N ILE A 82 -1.84 -5.88 -4.31
CA ILE A 82 -1.68 -4.60 -3.62
C ILE A 82 -2.83 -4.33 -2.65
N LYS A 83 -4.09 -4.63 -3.04
CA LYS A 83 -5.24 -4.57 -2.11
C LYS A 83 -5.01 -5.45 -0.88
N GLU A 84 -4.53 -6.67 -1.07
CA GLU A 84 -4.21 -7.61 0.00
C GLU A 84 -3.12 -7.05 0.93
N LEU A 85 -2.08 -6.40 0.38
CA LEU A 85 -1.00 -5.78 1.14
C LEU A 85 -1.49 -4.61 2.00
N TYR A 86 -2.33 -3.72 1.45
CA TYR A 86 -2.95 -2.64 2.21
C TYR A 86 -3.78 -3.19 3.39
N ARG A 87 -4.59 -4.23 3.15
CA ARG A 87 -5.40 -4.87 4.19
C ARG A 87 -4.52 -5.44 5.31
N LYS A 88 -3.50 -6.24 4.94
CA LYS A 88 -2.56 -6.84 5.91
C LYS A 88 -1.82 -5.77 6.72
N GLN A 89 -1.40 -4.68 6.08
CA GLN A 89 -0.69 -3.62 6.78
C GLN A 89 -1.60 -2.87 7.76
N ALA A 90 -2.86 -2.63 7.38
CA ALA A 90 -3.84 -2.03 8.28
C ALA A 90 -4.09 -2.93 9.52
N GLU A 91 -4.30 -4.23 9.29
CA GLU A 91 -4.48 -5.23 10.35
C GLU A 91 -3.26 -5.35 11.27
N ASN A 92 -2.05 -5.28 10.70
CA ASN A 92 -0.81 -5.26 11.47
C ASN A 92 -0.69 -4.00 12.36
N TYR A 93 -1.18 -2.85 11.90
CA TYR A 93 -1.23 -1.65 12.74
C TYR A 93 -2.31 -1.76 13.83
N GLU A 94 -3.45 -2.38 13.54
CA GLU A 94 -4.49 -2.65 14.54
C GLU A 94 -3.97 -3.57 15.65
N SER A 95 -3.28 -4.67 15.30
CA SER A 95 -2.72 -5.62 16.26
C SER A 95 -1.64 -5.00 17.14
N GLN A 96 -0.91 -4.01 16.61
CA GLN A 96 0.08 -3.21 17.36
C GLN A 96 -0.53 -2.02 18.11
N LEU A 97 -1.86 -1.88 18.14
CA LEU A 97 -2.58 -0.74 18.73
C LEU A 97 -2.19 0.63 18.14
N LYS A 98 -1.56 0.66 16.97
CA LYS A 98 -1.19 1.88 16.21
C LYS A 98 -2.40 2.39 15.42
N ARG A 99 -3.47 2.74 16.15
CA ARG A 99 -4.80 3.08 15.61
C ARG A 99 -4.74 4.20 14.56
N SER A 100 -3.96 5.26 14.80
CA SER A 100 -3.81 6.36 13.84
C SER A 100 -3.19 5.90 12.51
N ASN A 101 -2.22 4.99 12.56
CA ASN A 101 -1.60 4.44 11.37
C ASN A 101 -2.59 3.54 10.62
N ALA A 102 -3.33 2.68 11.34
CA ALA A 102 -4.36 1.82 10.76
C ALA A 102 -5.43 2.66 10.02
N VAL A 103 -5.91 3.76 10.63
CA VAL A 103 -6.84 4.71 9.99
C VAL A 103 -6.27 5.21 8.66
N ARG A 104 -5.02 5.70 8.66
CA ARG A 104 -4.38 6.22 7.44
C ARG A 104 -4.30 5.18 6.32
N VAL A 105 -4.02 3.92 6.67
CA VAL A 105 -3.95 2.82 5.68
C VAL A 105 -5.34 2.50 5.11
N TYR A 106 -6.36 2.41 5.96
CA TYR A 106 -7.73 2.15 5.51
C TYR A 106 -8.30 3.30 4.66
N GLU A 107 -8.00 4.54 5.00
CA GLU A 107 -8.36 5.70 4.17
C GLU A 107 -7.72 5.62 2.79
N LYS A 108 -6.44 5.26 2.73
CA LYS A 108 -5.75 5.02 1.46
C LYS A 108 -6.36 3.86 0.69
N MET A 109 -6.73 2.78 1.38
CA MET A 109 -7.40 1.65 0.75
C MET A 109 -8.75 2.04 0.14
N LEU A 110 -9.48 2.99 0.72
CA LEU A 110 -10.73 3.53 0.16
C LEU A 110 -10.56 4.39 -1.09
N GLU A 111 -9.33 4.80 -1.44
CA GLU A 111 -9.01 5.45 -2.72
C GLU A 111 -8.83 4.42 -3.85
N LEU A 112 -8.68 3.12 -3.52
CA LEU A 112 -8.56 2.04 -4.48
C LEU A 112 -9.92 1.63 -5.08
N ARG A 113 -9.87 0.93 -6.22
CA ARG A 113 -11.04 0.29 -6.84
C ARG A 113 -11.44 -0.95 -6.03
N LEU A 114 -12.39 -0.74 -5.14
CA LEU A 114 -12.97 -1.74 -4.25
C LEU A 114 -14.42 -2.06 -4.64
N SER A 115 -14.86 -3.27 -4.34
CA SER A 115 -16.29 -3.62 -4.38
C SER A 115 -17.05 -2.89 -3.28
N ASP A 116 -18.37 -2.77 -3.42
CA ASP A 116 -19.18 -2.09 -2.40
C ASP A 116 -19.17 -2.84 -1.06
N PHE A 117 -19.04 -4.17 -1.10
CA PHE A 117 -18.83 -4.99 0.08
C PHE A 117 -17.49 -4.66 0.77
N GLU A 118 -16.39 -4.63 0.03
CA GLU A 118 -15.06 -4.27 0.58
C GLU A 118 -15.07 -2.85 1.16
N LYS A 119 -15.71 -1.89 0.49
CA LYS A 119 -15.86 -0.51 1.00
C LYS A 119 -16.65 -0.47 2.30
N LYS A 120 -17.72 -1.25 2.41
CA LYS A 120 -18.55 -1.32 3.62
C LYS A 120 -17.73 -1.85 4.79
N GLU A 121 -17.02 -2.97 4.61
CA GLU A 121 -16.16 -3.56 5.64
C GLU A 121 -15.11 -2.55 6.14
N ILE A 122 -14.42 -1.86 5.23
CA ILE A 122 -13.39 -0.88 5.59
C ILE A 122 -13.99 0.32 6.33
N LYS A 123 -15.17 0.79 5.93
CA LYS A 123 -15.88 1.88 6.61
C LYS A 123 -16.30 1.48 8.04
N GLU A 124 -16.76 0.26 8.23
CA GLU A 124 -17.11 -0.26 9.56
C GLU A 124 -15.87 -0.33 10.47
N ARG A 125 -14.74 -0.84 9.97
CA ARG A 125 -13.48 -0.86 10.73
C ARG A 125 -12.98 0.55 11.05
N LEU A 126 -13.01 1.47 10.07
CA LEU A 126 -12.65 2.87 10.28
C LEU A 126 -13.50 3.50 11.39
N MET A 127 -14.81 3.29 11.37
CA MET A 127 -15.70 3.82 12.40
C MET A 127 -15.27 3.37 13.80
N GLY A 128 -15.02 2.07 13.98
CA GLY A 128 -14.52 1.53 15.26
C GLY A 128 -13.17 2.10 15.67
N LEU A 129 -12.25 2.35 14.74
CA LEU A 129 -10.96 2.99 15.02
C LEU A 129 -11.14 4.47 15.42
N TYR A 130 -11.99 5.21 14.71
CA TYR A 130 -12.30 6.60 15.01
C TYR A 130 -12.97 6.77 16.38
N GLU A 131 -13.85 5.85 16.76
CA GLU A 131 -14.44 5.80 18.11
C GLU A 131 -13.38 5.58 19.19
N LYS A 132 -12.49 4.59 19.00
CA LYS A 132 -11.38 4.31 19.92
C LYS A 132 -10.37 5.46 20.04
N LEU A 133 -10.33 6.35 19.05
CA LEU A 133 -9.51 7.57 19.04
C LEU A 133 -10.23 8.79 19.60
N GLY A 134 -11.51 8.69 19.98
CA GLY A 134 -12.33 9.83 20.43
C GLY A 134 -12.70 10.81 19.31
N LYS A 135 -12.49 10.43 18.04
CA LYS A 135 -12.64 11.26 16.85
C LYS A 135 -13.91 10.95 16.05
N LYS A 136 -14.94 10.37 16.69
CA LYS A 136 -16.20 9.94 16.04
C LYS A 136 -16.87 11.06 15.22
N LYS A 137 -16.81 12.32 15.71
CA LYS A 137 -17.39 13.48 15.01
C LYS A 137 -16.70 13.76 13.66
N GLU A 138 -15.39 13.59 13.58
CA GLU A 138 -14.62 13.80 12.34
C GLU A 138 -15.02 12.80 11.24
N TYR A 139 -15.25 11.55 11.62
CA TYR A 139 -15.70 10.51 10.69
C TYR A 139 -17.10 10.79 10.13
N MET A 140 -18.04 11.21 10.98
CA MET A 140 -19.41 11.55 10.56
C MET A 140 -19.46 12.73 9.60
N ILE A 141 -18.64 13.76 9.85
CA ILE A 141 -18.52 14.94 8.97
C ILE A 141 -17.89 14.56 7.62
N SER A 142 -16.92 13.64 7.63
CA SER A 142 -16.25 13.14 6.42
C SER A 142 -17.16 12.25 5.57
N GLY A 143 -18.21 11.66 6.14
CA GLY A 143 -19.19 10.83 5.44
C GLY A 143 -20.32 11.61 4.75
N GLN A 144 -20.60 12.85 5.17
CA GLN A 144 -21.72 13.66 4.65
C GLN A 144 -21.36 14.55 3.45
N ASN A 145 -20.10 14.97 3.33
CA ASN A 145 -19.63 15.74 2.19
C ASN A 145 -18.99 14.81 1.17
N GLY A 146 -19.67 14.56 0.04
CA GLY A 146 -19.18 13.80 -1.12
C GLY A 146 -17.90 14.35 -1.79
N GLN A 147 -17.15 15.21 -1.11
CA GLN A 147 -15.80 15.63 -1.44
C GLN A 147 -14.93 15.32 -0.23
N ARG A 148 -14.23 14.17 -0.30
CA ARG A 148 -13.15 13.84 0.64
C ARG A 148 -12.13 14.97 0.58
N ARG A 149 -12.13 15.84 1.59
CA ARG A 149 -11.11 16.86 1.78
C ARG A 149 -9.75 16.17 1.67
N LYS A 150 -8.85 16.71 0.84
CA LYS A 150 -7.42 16.38 0.90
C LYS A 150 -7.04 16.37 2.38
N THR A 151 -6.57 15.23 2.85
CA THR A 151 -6.33 14.96 4.27
C THR A 151 -5.47 16.09 4.87
N PRO A 152 -5.93 16.77 5.94
CA PRO A 152 -5.21 17.92 6.51
C PRO A 152 -3.95 17.51 7.33
N TRP A 153 -3.59 16.22 7.32
CA TRP A 153 -2.50 15.66 8.14
C TRP A 153 -1.21 15.41 7.33
N ILE A 154 -1.11 15.93 6.11
CA ILE A 154 0.15 16.06 5.39
C ILE A 154 0.67 17.48 5.67
N LYS A 155 1.54 17.61 6.68
CA LYS A 155 2.52 18.70 6.75
C LYS A 155 3.88 18.11 6.42
#